data_AF-A0A0A6F1T7-F1
#
_entry.id   AF-A0A0A6F1T7-F1
#
_cell.length_a   1.000
_cell.length_b   1.000
_cell.length_c   1.000
_cell.angle_alpha   90.00
_cell.angle_beta   90.00
_cell.angle_gamma   90.00
#
_symmetry.space_group_name_H-M   'P 1'
#
loop_
_entity.id
_entity.type
_entity.pdbx_description
1 polymer ?
#
loop_
_entity_poly.entity_id
_entity_poly.type
_entity_poly.pdbx_seq_one_letter_code
_entity_poly.pdbx_strand_id
1 'polypeptide(L)'
;MSAHSSTSAWVRFLRNYGPIPTNDNMYDESIQRALKRHKIAPITLPAPLVDRLVSNFKDANAISHIITGTAGDGKTYHCREVWTALGGDAGVWNAGDKVQTLRTGARTLVIVKDLSELREDESADIIVAFARDVADPAAKTSYLLAANHGQLLEKLKSAPPSPEVERVTAVVEELLVTGGNPDAGISVGLDDLSRSPAAEMAMQIIEEVTSHDGWEGCGSCAANAGDGVCPIFENRRRLMGEGGDDPFRRRITALIELSERNGNHFPVRQLLALVANSILGHPDARDGLMSCAEVPAIVQSGRSDRASIYRNIFGENLRPSKAEKTELFRKLNMFGIGAETSNRVDNLLVYGADDPAYADDYARLVLADPIYGATPSYVGAQRVYLEGAEGTDRRAFLGALRAQRQRLFFTMPDELASTYDLWDLTVFRYAGLYLDVAAKVADRQAVPRQAVSMVVRGLNRIFTGMLAQNQDELVIATSGSYSQSKRSPLLDELISVPRQGGEEVSIITDGAGGFCVSVKLVRGSEIPPVTLSLSPTRFEFLGRVAEGALPSSFSLECHEDLLAFKARLLRETENRRRLDGDDEINEGELMLRFIDLAGDGRAVARRVVVRI
;
A
#
# COMPACT_ATOMS: atom_id res chain seq x y z
N MET A 1 14.05 -22.99 32.75
CA MET A 1 14.66 -22.60 31.46
C MET A 1 15.42 -21.31 31.72
N SER A 2 16.69 -21.20 31.33
CA SER A 2 17.42 -19.92 31.47
C SER A 2 16.80 -18.87 30.54
N ALA A 3 16.83 -17.58 30.90
CA ALA A 3 16.31 -16.50 30.05
C ALA A 3 16.91 -16.48 28.63
N HIS A 4 18.15 -16.94 28.47
CA HIS A 4 18.78 -17.10 27.15
C HIS A 4 18.15 -18.21 26.30
N SER A 5 17.65 -19.28 26.93
CA SER A 5 16.96 -20.38 26.24
C SER A 5 15.56 -19.99 25.75
N SER A 6 14.84 -19.13 26.48
CA SER A 6 13.53 -18.60 26.04
C SER A 6 13.68 -17.62 24.89
N THR A 7 14.67 -16.71 24.92
CA THR A 7 14.92 -15.80 23.80
C THR A 7 15.36 -16.50 22.53
N SER A 8 16.22 -17.53 22.63
CA SER A 8 16.56 -18.32 21.44
C SER A 8 15.36 -19.08 20.86
N ALA A 9 14.43 -19.53 21.71
CA ALA A 9 13.19 -20.16 21.26
C ALA A 9 12.26 -19.14 20.57
N TRP A 10 12.13 -17.93 21.13
CA TRP A 10 11.40 -16.82 20.53
C TRP A 10 11.94 -16.42 19.16
N VAL A 11 13.26 -16.20 19.04
CA VAL A 11 13.90 -15.89 17.75
C VAL A 11 13.68 -17.02 16.75
N ARG A 12 13.77 -18.29 17.18
CA ARG A 12 13.46 -19.44 16.31
C ARG A 12 12.00 -19.45 15.86
N PHE A 13 11.07 -19.08 16.74
CA PHE A 13 9.65 -18.96 16.41
C PHE A 13 9.41 -17.83 15.39
N LEU A 14 10.00 -16.65 15.60
CA LEU A 14 9.90 -15.52 14.67
C LEU A 14 10.41 -15.86 13.26
N ARG A 15 11.45 -16.71 13.15
CA ARG A 15 11.93 -17.19 11.84
C ARG A 15 10.86 -17.90 11.02
N ASN A 16 9.85 -18.50 11.66
CA ASN A 16 8.75 -19.17 10.96
C ASN A 16 7.85 -18.18 10.21
N TYR A 17 7.84 -16.91 10.60
CA TYR A 17 7.12 -15.86 9.87
C TYR A 17 7.92 -15.30 8.69
N GLY A 18 9.25 -15.47 8.70
CA GLY A 18 10.10 -14.98 7.62
C GLY A 18 9.84 -15.70 6.29
N PRO A 19 10.38 -15.19 5.18
CA PRO A 19 10.19 -15.75 3.85
C PRO A 19 11.00 -17.05 3.67
N ILE A 20 10.65 -18.11 4.40
CA ILE A 20 11.31 -19.42 4.34
C ILE A 20 10.58 -20.39 3.41
N PRO A 21 11.25 -21.37 2.78
CA PRO A 21 10.66 -22.24 1.74
C PRO A 21 9.52 -23.16 2.18
N THR A 22 9.15 -23.15 3.46
CA THR A 22 8.20 -24.07 4.08
C THR A 22 6.82 -23.43 4.12
N ASN A 23 6.04 -23.64 3.05
CA ASN A 23 4.66 -23.14 2.93
C ASN A 23 3.76 -23.52 4.12
N ASP A 24 4.06 -24.63 4.81
CA ASP A 24 3.23 -25.17 5.89
C ASP A 24 3.41 -24.46 7.25
N ASN A 25 4.45 -23.64 7.42
CA ASN A 25 4.79 -23.06 8.72
C ASN A 25 3.92 -21.86 9.12
N MET A 26 3.09 -21.35 8.20
CA MET A 26 2.25 -20.15 8.41
C MET A 26 0.74 -20.44 8.38
N TYR A 27 0.33 -21.72 8.44
CA TYR A 27 -1.05 -22.09 8.74
C TYR A 27 -1.32 -21.92 10.23
N ASP A 28 -2.55 -21.54 10.57
CA ASP A 28 -2.96 -21.27 11.95
C ASP A 28 -2.69 -22.51 12.85
N GLU A 29 -2.94 -23.74 12.36
CA GLU A 29 -2.64 -24.95 13.14
C GLU A 29 -1.14 -25.14 13.40
N SER A 30 -0.28 -24.85 12.43
CA SER A 30 1.17 -24.97 12.57
C SER A 30 1.72 -23.96 13.57
N ILE A 31 1.21 -22.72 13.55
CA ILE A 31 1.56 -21.66 14.51
C ILE A 31 1.13 -22.07 15.92
N GLN A 32 -0.10 -22.56 16.11
CA GLN A 32 -0.60 -23.02 17.41
C GLN A 32 0.22 -24.19 17.97
N ARG A 33 0.59 -25.16 17.13
CA ARG A 33 1.47 -26.28 17.53
C ARG A 33 2.85 -25.78 17.96
N ALA A 34 3.42 -24.79 17.27
CA ALA A 34 4.71 -24.22 17.60
C ALA A 34 4.68 -23.45 18.93
N LEU A 35 3.66 -22.61 19.14
CA LEU A 35 3.42 -21.87 20.40
C LEU A 35 3.35 -22.83 21.59
N LYS A 36 2.52 -23.89 21.48
CA LYS A 36 2.36 -24.89 22.54
C LYS A 36 3.64 -25.68 22.82
N ARG A 37 4.39 -26.06 21.77
CA ARG A 37 5.64 -26.82 21.89
C ARG A 37 6.73 -26.01 22.60
N HIS A 38 6.84 -24.72 22.31
CA HIS A 38 7.90 -23.86 22.80
C HIS A 38 7.51 -23.02 24.02
N LYS A 39 6.25 -23.09 24.47
CA LYS A 39 5.70 -22.29 25.58
C LYS A 39 5.93 -20.79 25.39
N ILE A 40 5.66 -20.34 24.16
CA ILE A 40 5.77 -18.94 23.76
C ILE A 40 4.38 -18.32 23.80
N ALA A 41 4.26 -17.09 24.31
CA ALA A 41 3.00 -16.37 24.25
C ALA A 41 2.65 -16.02 22.78
N PRO A 42 1.37 -16.12 22.37
CA PRO A 42 0.96 -15.77 21.02
C PRO A 42 1.11 -14.27 20.78
N ILE A 43 1.50 -13.91 19.55
CA ILE A 43 1.35 -12.54 19.04
C ILE A 43 -0.16 -12.28 18.94
N THR A 44 -0.67 -11.34 19.72
CA THR A 44 -2.10 -11.02 19.75
C THR A 44 -2.33 -9.66 19.09
N LEU A 45 -3.02 -9.67 17.95
CA LEU A 45 -3.35 -8.44 17.22
C LEU A 45 -4.77 -8.00 17.58
N PRO A 46 -5.06 -6.69 17.65
CA PRO A 46 -6.41 -6.19 17.79
C PRO A 46 -7.31 -6.78 16.71
N ALA A 47 -8.42 -7.39 17.11
CA ALA A 47 -9.41 -7.95 16.20
C ALA A 47 -10.82 -7.39 16.50
N PRO A 48 -11.07 -6.09 16.25
CA PRO A 48 -12.38 -5.47 16.56
C PRO A 48 -13.56 -6.17 15.89
N LEU A 49 -13.32 -6.81 14.75
CA LEU A 49 -14.31 -7.63 14.06
C LEU A 49 -14.78 -8.82 14.93
N VAL A 50 -13.87 -9.46 15.67
CA VAL A 50 -14.20 -10.59 16.54
C VAL A 50 -15.20 -10.17 17.60
N ASP A 51 -14.96 -9.05 18.29
CA ASP A 51 -15.86 -8.56 19.33
C ASP A 51 -17.27 -8.30 18.79
N ARG A 52 -17.35 -7.67 17.61
CA ARG A 52 -18.63 -7.41 16.94
C ARG A 52 -19.35 -8.70 16.52
N LEU A 53 -18.63 -9.66 15.96
CA LEU A 53 -19.19 -10.95 15.56
C LEU A 53 -19.67 -11.76 16.78
N VAL A 54 -18.89 -11.78 17.86
CA VAL A 54 -19.26 -12.43 19.12
C VAL A 54 -20.51 -11.78 19.70
N SER A 55 -20.61 -10.44 19.68
CA SER A 55 -21.81 -9.73 20.11
C SER A 55 -23.02 -10.11 19.25
N ASN A 56 -22.87 -10.14 17.92
CA ASN A 56 -23.94 -10.54 16.99
C ASN A 56 -24.43 -11.96 17.29
N PHE A 57 -23.54 -12.94 17.38
CA PHE A 57 -23.94 -14.35 17.55
C PHE A 57 -24.45 -14.70 18.96
N LYS A 58 -24.27 -13.81 19.93
CA LYS A 58 -24.92 -13.87 21.25
C LYS A 58 -26.32 -13.27 21.26
N ASP A 59 -26.66 -12.43 20.27
CA ASP A 59 -27.96 -11.79 20.16
C ASP A 59 -29.06 -12.81 19.77
N ALA A 60 -30.29 -12.56 20.22
CA ALA A 60 -31.45 -13.37 19.86
C ALA A 60 -31.81 -13.25 18.36
N ASN A 61 -31.49 -12.10 17.75
CA ASN A 61 -31.72 -11.76 16.36
C ASN A 61 -30.42 -11.81 15.53
N ALA A 62 -29.49 -12.70 15.90
CA ALA A 62 -28.21 -12.86 15.23
C ALA A 62 -28.36 -13.07 13.71
N ILE A 63 -27.76 -12.19 12.91
CA ILE A 63 -27.68 -12.35 11.46
C ILE A 63 -26.47 -13.21 11.08
N SER A 64 -26.47 -13.79 9.88
CA SER A 64 -25.32 -14.51 9.38
C SER A 64 -24.25 -13.53 8.88
N HIS A 65 -22.98 -13.91 8.97
CA HIS A 65 -21.85 -13.11 8.50
C HIS A 65 -20.97 -13.89 7.52
N ILE A 66 -20.45 -13.17 6.53
CA ILE A 66 -19.41 -13.65 5.64
C ILE A 66 -18.15 -12.84 5.91
N ILE A 67 -17.04 -13.51 6.19
CA ILE A 67 -15.71 -12.89 6.27
C ILE A 67 -15.01 -13.11 4.94
N THR A 68 -14.75 -12.03 4.21
CA THR A 68 -13.96 -12.05 2.98
C THR A 68 -12.55 -11.49 3.19
N GLY A 69 -11.71 -11.66 2.18
CA GLY A 69 -10.32 -11.19 2.18
C GLY A 69 -9.46 -12.09 1.31
N THR A 70 -8.20 -11.74 1.18
CA THR A 70 -7.18 -12.50 0.45
C THR A 70 -6.50 -13.56 1.33
N ALA A 71 -5.65 -14.39 0.73
CA ALA A 71 -4.89 -15.41 1.46
C ALA A 71 -3.88 -14.75 2.41
N GLY A 72 -3.96 -15.09 3.69
CA GLY A 72 -3.07 -14.54 4.73
C GLY A 72 -3.63 -13.36 5.53
N ASP A 73 -4.88 -12.94 5.28
CA ASP A 73 -5.59 -11.90 6.07
C ASP A 73 -6.10 -12.40 7.43
N GLY A 74 -5.97 -13.70 7.73
CA GLY A 74 -6.38 -14.25 9.02
C GLY A 74 -7.87 -14.55 9.12
N LYS A 75 -8.56 -14.87 8.02
CA LYS A 75 -9.99 -15.30 8.06
C LYS A 75 -10.23 -16.48 9.02
N THR A 76 -9.41 -17.52 8.91
CA THR A 76 -9.47 -18.69 9.81
C THR A 76 -9.16 -18.34 11.25
N TYR A 77 -8.23 -17.40 11.48
CA TYR A 77 -7.93 -16.86 12.82
C TYR A 77 -9.18 -16.19 13.41
N HIS A 78 -9.86 -15.31 12.68
CA HIS A 78 -11.09 -14.66 13.15
C HIS A 78 -12.18 -15.69 13.49
N CYS A 79 -12.36 -16.72 12.65
CA CYS A 79 -13.31 -17.79 12.94
C CYS A 79 -12.95 -18.56 14.22
N ARG A 80 -11.66 -18.83 14.46
CA ARG A 80 -11.17 -19.50 15.67
C ARG A 80 -11.40 -18.65 16.93
N GLU A 81 -11.10 -17.35 16.87
CA GLU A 81 -11.29 -16.45 17.99
C GLU A 81 -12.79 -16.30 18.33
N VAL A 82 -13.66 -16.18 17.32
CA VAL A 82 -15.12 -16.19 17.53
C VAL A 82 -15.59 -17.51 18.15
N TRP A 83 -15.14 -18.66 17.64
CA TRP A 83 -15.43 -19.98 18.21
C TRP A 83 -15.05 -20.07 19.69
N THR A 84 -13.83 -19.65 20.01
CA THR A 84 -13.27 -19.72 21.37
C THR A 84 -14.03 -18.77 22.31
N ALA A 85 -14.29 -17.54 21.87
CA ALA A 85 -15.00 -16.52 22.66
C ALA A 85 -16.49 -16.87 22.91
N LEU A 86 -17.10 -17.70 22.06
CA LEU A 86 -18.44 -18.25 22.24
C LEU A 86 -18.47 -19.55 23.08
N GLY A 87 -17.31 -20.00 23.58
CA GLY A 87 -17.20 -21.18 24.45
C GLY A 87 -16.99 -22.51 23.73
N GLY A 88 -16.62 -22.49 22.44
CA GLY A 88 -16.25 -23.68 21.69
C GLY A 88 -14.93 -24.29 22.17
N ASP A 89 -14.81 -25.62 22.06
CA ASP A 89 -13.59 -26.33 22.46
C ASP A 89 -12.46 -26.15 21.43
N ALA A 90 -11.28 -25.72 21.90
CA ALA A 90 -10.10 -25.58 21.06
C ALA A 90 -9.57 -26.93 20.56
N GLY A 91 -9.81 -28.03 21.29
CA GLY A 91 -9.46 -29.38 20.84
C GLY A 91 -10.21 -29.77 19.57
N VAL A 92 -11.54 -29.59 19.58
CA VAL A 92 -12.42 -29.81 18.42
C VAL A 92 -12.02 -28.93 17.23
N TRP A 93 -11.75 -27.64 17.46
CA TRP A 93 -11.30 -26.76 16.37
C TRP A 93 -10.03 -27.27 15.68
N ASN A 94 -9.06 -27.74 16.47
CA ASN A 94 -7.76 -28.21 15.98
C ASN A 94 -7.78 -29.63 15.40
N ALA A 95 -8.92 -30.33 15.45
CA ALA A 95 -9.07 -31.67 14.88
C ALA A 95 -9.02 -31.70 13.34
N GLY A 96 -9.27 -30.55 12.70
CA GLY A 96 -9.12 -30.37 11.26
C GLY A 96 -10.42 -30.37 10.45
N ASP A 97 -11.59 -30.48 11.10
CA ASP A 97 -12.85 -30.40 10.35
C ASP A 97 -13.05 -29.00 9.75
N LYS A 98 -13.50 -28.97 8.49
CA LYS A 98 -13.70 -27.75 7.68
C LYS A 98 -14.92 -26.93 8.12
N VAL A 99 -15.91 -27.61 8.69
CA VAL A 99 -17.16 -27.03 9.17
C VAL A 99 -17.30 -27.35 10.65
N GLN A 100 -17.62 -26.34 11.45
CA GLN A 100 -17.79 -26.44 12.89
C GLN A 100 -19.19 -25.98 13.27
N THR A 101 -19.76 -26.58 14.31
CA THR A 101 -21.10 -26.22 14.78
C THR A 101 -21.08 -25.96 16.28
N LEU A 102 -21.64 -24.83 16.71
CA LEU A 102 -21.71 -24.43 18.10
C LEU A 102 -23.13 -24.02 18.47
N ARG A 103 -23.58 -24.36 19.68
CA ARG A 103 -24.87 -23.88 20.19
C ARG A 103 -24.68 -22.53 20.87
N THR A 104 -25.37 -21.50 20.40
CA THR A 104 -25.37 -20.15 20.98
C THR A 104 -26.78 -19.83 21.51
N GLY A 105 -27.01 -20.13 22.79
CA GLY A 105 -28.34 -20.02 23.40
C GLY A 105 -29.38 -20.89 22.69
N ALA A 106 -30.42 -20.25 22.12
CA ALA A 106 -31.49 -20.94 21.38
C ALA A 106 -31.19 -21.11 19.88
N ARG A 107 -30.02 -20.67 19.40
CA ARG A 107 -29.59 -20.74 18.00
C ARG A 107 -28.39 -21.68 17.82
N THR A 108 -28.20 -22.14 16.60
CA THR A 108 -27.04 -22.94 16.18
C THR A 108 -26.19 -22.09 15.24
N LEU A 109 -24.91 -21.91 15.57
CA LEU A 109 -23.93 -21.26 14.72
C LEU A 109 -23.19 -22.32 13.91
N VAL A 110 -23.20 -22.20 12.58
CA VAL A 110 -22.39 -23.00 11.65
C VAL A 110 -21.23 -22.15 11.16
N ILE A 111 -20.00 -22.57 11.43
CA ILE A 111 -18.78 -21.88 11.01
C ILE A 111 -18.11 -22.69 9.91
N VAL A 112 -17.90 -22.08 8.74
CA VAL A 112 -17.12 -22.64 7.65
C VAL A 112 -15.75 -21.95 7.63
N LYS A 113 -14.69 -22.70 7.95
CA LYS A 113 -13.32 -22.16 8.13
C LYS A 113 -12.72 -21.58 6.86
N ASP A 114 -12.95 -22.26 5.74
CA ASP A 114 -12.58 -21.84 4.42
C ASP A 114 -13.49 -22.52 3.39
N LEU A 115 -14.35 -21.73 2.75
CA LEU A 115 -15.29 -22.22 1.73
C LEU A 115 -14.54 -22.84 0.52
N SER A 116 -13.29 -22.41 0.28
CA SER A 116 -12.47 -22.92 -0.82
C SER A 116 -12.05 -24.38 -0.66
N GLU A 117 -11.91 -24.85 0.58
CA GLU A 117 -11.46 -26.20 0.88
C GLU A 117 -12.59 -27.24 0.73
N LEU A 118 -13.85 -26.79 0.65
CA LEU A 118 -15.00 -27.66 0.47
C LEU A 118 -15.10 -28.17 -0.97
N ARG A 119 -15.44 -29.46 -1.09
CA ARG A 119 -15.81 -30.05 -2.38
C ARG A 119 -17.07 -29.38 -2.92
N GLU A 120 -17.31 -29.46 -4.22
CA GLU A 120 -18.44 -28.79 -4.86
C GLU A 120 -19.79 -29.20 -4.24
N ASP A 121 -19.99 -30.49 -4.01
CA ASP A 121 -21.17 -31.06 -3.35
C ASP A 121 -21.33 -30.53 -1.91
N GLU A 122 -20.25 -30.55 -1.11
CA GLU A 122 -20.25 -30.03 0.26
C GLU A 122 -20.61 -28.54 0.31
N SER A 123 -20.02 -27.74 -0.59
CA SER A 123 -20.28 -26.31 -0.66
C SER A 123 -21.69 -25.99 -1.17
N ALA A 124 -22.21 -26.77 -2.11
CA ALA A 124 -23.55 -26.59 -2.66
C ALA A 124 -24.63 -26.79 -1.58
N ASP A 125 -24.54 -27.87 -0.81
CA ASP A 125 -25.49 -28.16 0.26
C ASP A 125 -25.48 -27.06 1.34
N ILE A 126 -24.30 -26.57 1.70
CA ILE A 126 -24.14 -25.49 2.68
C ILE A 126 -24.71 -24.17 2.14
N ILE A 127 -24.46 -23.83 0.87
CA ILE A 127 -24.95 -22.59 0.27
C ILE A 127 -26.48 -22.60 0.16
N VAL A 128 -27.07 -23.72 -0.24
CA VAL A 128 -28.54 -23.85 -0.31
C VAL A 128 -29.16 -23.72 1.08
N ALA A 129 -28.59 -24.39 2.09
CA ALA A 129 -29.07 -24.27 3.46
C ALA A 129 -28.91 -22.84 4.00
N PHE A 130 -27.75 -22.23 3.77
CA PHE A 130 -27.46 -20.84 4.12
C PHE A 130 -28.46 -19.89 3.48
N ALA A 131 -28.71 -20.00 2.18
CA ALA A 131 -29.59 -19.11 1.44
C ALA A 131 -31.04 -19.18 1.95
N ARG A 132 -31.53 -20.39 2.21
CA ARG A 132 -32.84 -20.60 2.82
C ARG A 132 -32.93 -19.95 4.20
N ASP A 133 -31.93 -20.20 5.05
CA ASP A 133 -31.97 -19.77 6.45
C ASP A 133 -31.79 -18.25 6.60
N VAL A 134 -31.04 -17.57 5.72
CA VAL A 134 -30.93 -16.08 5.76
C VAL A 134 -32.17 -15.38 5.19
N ALA A 135 -32.95 -16.06 4.35
CA ALA A 135 -34.21 -15.56 3.80
C ALA A 135 -35.41 -15.81 4.74
N ASP A 136 -35.25 -16.63 5.78
CA ASP A 136 -36.28 -16.95 6.77
C ASP A 136 -36.01 -16.30 8.14
N PRO A 137 -36.77 -15.27 8.55
CA PRO A 137 -36.64 -14.64 9.86
C PRO A 137 -36.85 -15.59 11.05
N ALA A 138 -37.53 -16.73 10.85
CA ALA A 138 -37.77 -17.73 11.89
C ALA A 138 -36.64 -18.78 12.00
N ALA A 139 -35.65 -18.75 11.11
CA ALA A 139 -34.53 -19.67 11.14
C ALA A 139 -33.79 -19.59 12.48
N LYS A 140 -33.41 -20.75 13.03
CA LYS A 140 -32.63 -20.88 14.27
C LYS A 140 -31.16 -21.17 14.01
N THR A 141 -30.75 -21.20 12.75
CA THR A 141 -29.36 -21.34 12.33
C THR A 141 -28.82 -19.97 11.93
N SER A 142 -27.59 -19.70 12.30
CA SER A 142 -26.83 -18.55 11.78
C SER A 142 -25.48 -19.07 11.28
N TYR A 143 -24.88 -18.37 10.33
CA TYR A 143 -23.68 -18.82 9.64
C TYR A 143 -22.53 -17.82 9.81
N LEU A 144 -21.32 -18.33 9.92
CA LEU A 144 -20.07 -17.58 9.76
C LEU A 144 -19.25 -18.24 8.66
N LEU A 145 -19.22 -17.62 7.47
CA LEU A 145 -18.56 -18.18 6.30
C LEU A 145 -17.27 -17.42 6.01
N ALA A 146 -16.11 -18.09 6.03
CA ALA A 146 -14.86 -17.50 5.56
C ALA A 146 -14.57 -17.91 4.11
N ALA A 147 -14.30 -16.95 3.23
CA ALA A 147 -14.01 -17.22 1.83
C ALA A 147 -13.11 -16.15 1.19
N ASN A 148 -12.44 -16.48 0.08
CA ASN A 148 -11.81 -15.46 -0.77
C ASN A 148 -12.85 -14.82 -1.69
N HIS A 149 -12.67 -13.55 -2.08
CA HIS A 149 -13.60 -12.79 -2.93
C HIS A 149 -14.10 -13.54 -4.17
N GLY A 150 -13.20 -13.95 -5.05
CA GLY A 150 -13.57 -14.64 -6.29
C GLY A 150 -14.25 -15.99 -6.05
N GLN A 151 -13.78 -16.72 -5.03
CA GLN A 151 -14.27 -18.07 -4.74
C GLN A 151 -15.65 -18.07 -4.10
N LEU A 152 -15.97 -17.04 -3.30
CA LEU A 152 -17.31 -16.86 -2.74
C LEU A 152 -18.34 -16.73 -3.87
N LEU A 153 -18.10 -15.83 -4.83
CA LEU A 153 -19.02 -15.60 -5.95
C LEU A 153 -19.09 -16.81 -6.88
N GLU A 154 -17.96 -17.47 -7.14
CA GLU A 154 -17.93 -18.70 -7.94
C GLU A 154 -18.79 -19.80 -7.33
N LYS A 155 -18.64 -20.05 -6.02
CA LYS A 155 -19.41 -21.07 -5.30
C LYS A 155 -20.91 -20.73 -5.20
N LEU A 156 -21.26 -19.45 -5.03
CA LEU A 156 -22.65 -19.00 -5.05
C LEU A 156 -23.29 -19.22 -6.42
N LYS A 157 -22.56 -18.94 -7.50
CA LYS A 157 -23.04 -19.10 -8.89
C LYS A 157 -23.12 -20.55 -9.34
N SER A 158 -22.27 -21.44 -8.79
CA SER A 158 -22.29 -22.87 -9.11
C SER A 158 -23.23 -23.70 -8.24
N ALA A 159 -23.77 -23.12 -7.16
CA ALA A 159 -24.76 -23.78 -6.32
C ALA A 159 -26.07 -24.05 -7.11
N PRO A 160 -26.82 -25.13 -6.75
CA PRO A 160 -28.11 -25.41 -7.35
C PRO A 160 -29.05 -24.19 -7.30
N PRO A 161 -29.60 -23.75 -8.43
CA PRO A 161 -30.37 -22.52 -8.49
C PRO A 161 -31.69 -22.68 -7.71
N SER A 162 -31.98 -21.65 -6.90
CA SER A 162 -33.25 -21.46 -6.20
C SER A 162 -33.49 -19.96 -6.05
N PRO A 163 -34.76 -19.52 -5.88
CA PRO A 163 -35.07 -18.10 -5.68
C PRO A 163 -34.28 -17.46 -4.53
N GLU A 164 -34.04 -18.22 -3.46
CA GLU A 164 -33.27 -17.77 -2.30
C GLU A 164 -31.78 -17.61 -2.63
N VAL A 165 -31.19 -18.58 -3.35
CA VAL A 165 -29.77 -18.52 -3.76
C VAL A 165 -29.52 -17.35 -4.72
N GLU A 166 -30.42 -17.09 -5.66
CA GLU A 166 -30.32 -15.95 -6.58
C GLU A 166 -30.36 -14.62 -5.83
N ARG A 167 -31.32 -14.46 -4.89
CA ARG A 167 -31.43 -13.26 -4.05
C ARG A 167 -30.18 -13.03 -3.21
N VAL A 168 -29.69 -14.08 -2.53
CA VAL A 168 -28.48 -13.99 -1.70
C VAL A 168 -27.25 -13.67 -2.55
N THR A 169 -27.13 -14.23 -3.75
CA THR A 169 -26.03 -13.94 -4.66
C THR A 169 -26.02 -12.45 -5.03
N ALA A 170 -27.16 -11.88 -5.38
CA ALA A 170 -27.27 -10.45 -5.69
C ALA A 170 -26.92 -9.56 -4.49
N VAL A 171 -27.39 -9.93 -3.28
CA VAL A 171 -27.05 -9.21 -2.04
C VAL A 171 -25.56 -9.26 -1.74
N VAL A 172 -24.92 -10.43 -1.91
CA VAL A 172 -23.48 -10.58 -1.68
C VAL A 172 -22.66 -9.80 -2.72
N GLU A 173 -23.05 -9.81 -4.00
CA GLU A 173 -22.41 -9.01 -5.04
C GLU A 173 -22.45 -7.51 -4.70
N GLU A 174 -23.61 -7.01 -4.28
CA GLU A 174 -23.77 -5.60 -3.89
C GLU A 174 -22.98 -5.27 -2.61
N LEU A 175 -23.02 -6.13 -1.58
CA LEU A 175 -22.23 -5.98 -0.35
C LEU A 175 -20.72 -5.91 -0.64
N LEU A 176 -20.23 -6.67 -1.62
CA LEU A 176 -18.83 -6.61 -2.04
C LEU A 176 -18.45 -5.30 -2.72
N VAL A 177 -19.39 -4.64 -3.40
CA VAL A 177 -19.15 -3.38 -4.12
C VAL A 177 -19.38 -2.17 -3.22
N THR A 178 -20.56 -2.07 -2.60
CA THR A 178 -21.00 -0.87 -1.87
C THR A 178 -20.97 -1.04 -0.35
N GLY A 179 -20.85 -2.27 0.16
CA GLY A 179 -20.94 -2.56 1.60
C GLY A 179 -22.36 -2.45 2.16
N GLY A 180 -23.35 -2.11 1.32
CA GLY A 180 -24.75 -2.02 1.70
C GLY A 180 -25.51 -3.29 1.34
N ASN A 181 -26.43 -3.71 2.21
CA ASN A 181 -27.38 -4.77 1.87
C ASN A 181 -28.60 -4.13 1.19
N PRO A 182 -28.86 -4.41 -0.11
CA PRO A 182 -29.98 -3.83 -0.85
C PRO A 182 -31.33 -4.49 -0.53
N ASP A 183 -31.35 -5.70 0.04
CA ASP A 183 -32.55 -6.48 0.33
C ASP A 183 -32.65 -6.77 1.83
N ALA A 184 -33.47 -5.97 2.53
CA ALA A 184 -33.72 -6.14 3.97
C ALA A 184 -34.36 -7.48 4.34
N GLY A 185 -34.88 -8.24 3.37
CA GLY A 185 -35.41 -9.59 3.57
C GLY A 185 -34.33 -10.69 3.60
N ILE A 186 -33.05 -10.34 3.40
CA ILE A 186 -31.92 -11.27 3.48
C ILE A 186 -31.02 -10.88 4.66
N SER A 187 -30.98 -11.75 5.67
CA SER A 187 -30.32 -11.50 6.96
C SER A 187 -28.83 -11.85 6.94
N VAL A 188 -28.05 -11.12 6.13
CA VAL A 188 -26.60 -11.34 5.97
C VAL A 188 -25.80 -10.04 6.06
N GLY A 189 -24.67 -10.10 6.75
CA GLY A 189 -23.60 -9.09 6.72
C GLY A 189 -22.33 -9.63 6.05
N LEU A 190 -21.50 -8.74 5.51
CA LEU A 190 -20.22 -9.08 4.90
C LEU A 190 -19.11 -8.18 5.44
N ASP A 191 -18.01 -8.80 5.83
CA ASP A 191 -16.85 -8.15 6.43
C ASP A 191 -15.58 -8.50 5.67
N ASP A 192 -15.03 -7.51 4.98
CA ASP A 192 -13.82 -7.68 4.17
C ASP A 192 -12.56 -7.29 4.95
N LEU A 193 -11.78 -8.29 5.34
CA LEU A 193 -10.52 -8.08 6.07
C LEU A 193 -9.46 -7.32 5.26
N SER A 194 -9.56 -7.32 3.93
CA SER A 194 -8.59 -6.63 3.07
C SER A 194 -8.78 -5.11 3.02
N ARG A 195 -9.86 -4.58 3.62
CA ARG A 195 -10.12 -3.14 3.72
C ARG A 195 -9.49 -2.48 4.95
N SER A 196 -8.92 -3.27 5.87
CA SER A 196 -8.26 -2.73 7.05
C SER A 196 -6.93 -2.08 6.64
N PRO A 197 -6.61 -0.85 7.07
CA PRO A 197 -5.37 -0.18 6.67
C PRO A 197 -4.13 -1.01 7.06
N ALA A 198 -3.38 -1.52 6.08
CA ALA A 198 -2.22 -2.36 6.37
C ALA A 198 -1.10 -1.56 7.04
N ALA A 199 -1.01 -0.26 6.79
CA ALA A 199 -0.05 0.62 7.45
C ALA A 199 -0.26 0.67 8.98
N GLU A 200 -1.51 0.76 9.45
CA GLU A 200 -1.84 0.70 10.88
C GLU A 200 -1.57 -0.69 11.46
N MET A 201 -1.98 -1.73 10.75
CA MET A 201 -1.72 -3.12 11.14
C MET A 201 -0.22 -3.40 11.25
N ALA A 202 0.61 -2.84 10.36
CA ALA A 202 2.05 -2.98 10.41
C ALA A 202 2.63 -2.38 11.69
N MET A 203 2.13 -1.21 12.12
CA MET A 203 2.56 -0.58 13.38
C MET A 203 2.16 -1.41 14.60
N GLN A 204 0.96 -1.99 14.60
CA GLN A 204 0.51 -2.89 15.66
C GLN A 204 1.37 -4.16 15.73
N ILE A 205 1.69 -4.76 14.59
CA ILE A 205 2.58 -5.94 14.52
C ILE A 205 3.99 -5.59 15.00
N ILE A 206 4.53 -4.44 14.59
CA ILE A 206 5.83 -3.96 15.07
C ILE A 206 5.82 -3.87 16.59
N GLU A 207 4.80 -3.22 17.17
CA GLU A 207 4.69 -3.05 18.60
C GLU A 207 4.61 -4.39 19.33
N GLU A 208 3.68 -5.26 18.93
CA GLU A 208 3.47 -6.58 19.55
C GLU A 208 4.71 -7.47 19.44
N VAL A 209 5.34 -7.53 18.25
CA VAL A 209 6.54 -8.36 18.06
C VAL A 209 7.73 -7.80 18.83
N THR A 210 7.92 -6.48 18.86
CA THR A 210 9.10 -5.89 19.50
C THR A 210 8.97 -5.80 21.01
N SER A 211 7.77 -5.65 21.57
CA SER A 211 7.52 -5.59 23.03
C SER A 211 7.43 -6.96 23.71
N HIS A 212 7.25 -8.04 22.94
CA HIS A 212 7.05 -9.40 23.47
C HIS A 212 8.12 -9.88 24.49
N ASP A 213 7.67 -10.49 25.59
CA ASP A 213 8.52 -10.97 26.71
C ASP A 213 9.62 -11.97 26.30
N GLY A 214 9.47 -12.60 25.14
CA GLY A 214 10.49 -13.44 24.51
C GLY A 214 11.86 -12.77 24.35
N TRP A 215 11.94 -11.43 24.38
CA TRP A 215 13.19 -10.68 24.27
C TRP A 215 13.98 -10.50 25.57
N GLU A 216 13.45 -10.85 26.75
CA GLU A 216 14.06 -10.57 28.06
C GLU A 216 15.53 -11.04 28.17
N GLY A 217 15.88 -12.18 27.56
CA GLY A 217 17.24 -12.73 27.57
C GLY A 217 18.25 -12.01 26.68
N CYS A 218 17.87 -10.97 25.93
CA CYS A 218 18.79 -10.18 25.11
C CYS A 218 19.68 -9.23 25.94
N GLY A 219 19.19 -8.73 27.07
CA GLY A 219 19.90 -7.73 27.88
C GLY A 219 21.22 -8.23 28.48
N SER A 220 21.30 -9.52 28.82
CA SER A 220 22.51 -10.17 29.34
C SER A 220 23.25 -11.01 28.30
N CYS A 221 22.95 -10.84 27.01
CA CYS A 221 23.52 -11.67 25.96
C CYS A 221 25.02 -11.40 25.77
N ALA A 222 25.84 -12.45 25.72
CA ALA A 222 27.28 -12.33 25.49
C ALA A 222 27.63 -11.64 24.15
N ALA A 223 26.73 -11.67 23.16
CA ALA A 223 26.89 -10.96 21.90
C ALA A 223 26.78 -9.42 22.02
N ASN A 224 26.30 -8.92 23.17
CA ASN A 224 26.22 -7.51 23.52
C ASN A 224 27.30 -7.10 24.55
N ALA A 225 28.31 -7.95 24.79
CA ALA A 225 29.36 -7.67 25.75
C ALA A 225 30.54 -6.90 25.11
N GLY A 226 31.16 -6.00 25.87
CA GLY A 226 32.26 -5.15 25.39
C GLY A 226 31.78 -4.22 24.27
N ASP A 227 32.55 -4.14 23.18
CA ASP A 227 32.22 -3.36 21.98
C ASP A 227 31.34 -4.12 20.98
N GLY A 228 30.95 -5.36 21.30
CA GLY A 228 30.11 -6.19 20.44
C GLY A 228 28.65 -5.73 20.47
N VAL A 229 28.03 -5.60 19.29
CA VAL A 229 26.60 -5.31 19.15
C VAL A 229 25.91 -6.48 18.45
N CYS A 230 24.94 -7.10 19.11
CA CYS A 230 24.10 -8.12 18.50
C CYS A 230 23.20 -7.50 17.42
N PRO A 231 23.33 -7.88 16.13
CA PRO A 231 22.54 -7.28 15.06
C PRO A 231 21.03 -7.55 15.19
N ILE A 232 20.62 -8.69 15.75
CA ILE A 232 19.20 -8.98 16.02
C ILE A 232 18.63 -7.96 17.02
N PHE A 233 19.38 -7.71 18.11
CA PHE A 233 18.95 -6.80 19.16
C PHE A 233 18.96 -5.35 18.68
N GLU A 234 19.97 -4.96 17.91
CA GLU A 234 20.06 -3.63 17.31
C GLU A 234 18.93 -3.38 16.31
N ASN A 235 18.64 -4.33 15.42
CA ASN A 235 17.52 -4.18 14.49
C ASN A 235 16.18 -4.08 15.21
N ARG A 236 15.96 -4.87 16.28
CA ARG A 236 14.78 -4.71 17.14
C ARG A 236 14.71 -3.30 17.71
N ARG A 237 15.80 -2.76 18.27
CA ARG A 237 15.86 -1.41 18.84
C ARG A 237 15.50 -0.35 17.79
N ARG A 238 16.07 -0.43 16.59
CA ARG A 238 15.76 0.50 15.48
C ARG A 238 14.32 0.37 14.99
N LEU A 239 13.77 -0.83 15.00
CA LEU A 239 12.38 -1.07 14.61
C LEU A 239 11.39 -0.55 15.68
N MET A 240 11.76 -0.62 16.96
CA MET A 240 11.00 0.03 18.03
C MET A 240 10.95 1.54 17.83
N GLY A 241 12.05 2.17 17.39
CA GLY A 241 12.12 3.61 17.16
C GLY A 241 11.97 4.44 18.44
N GLU A 242 12.03 5.76 18.30
CA GLU A 242 11.87 6.74 19.40
C GLU A 242 10.44 7.34 19.43
N GLY A 243 9.41 6.48 19.38
CA GLY A 243 8.00 6.89 19.44
C GLY A 243 7.33 7.03 18.07
N GLY A 244 6.16 7.68 18.04
CA GLY A 244 5.31 7.78 16.84
C GLY A 244 5.87 8.65 15.71
N ASP A 245 6.69 9.65 16.06
CA ASP A 245 7.34 10.56 15.11
C ASP A 245 8.70 10.04 14.63
N ASP A 246 9.06 8.80 14.98
CA ASP A 246 10.29 8.19 14.52
C ASP A 246 10.33 8.16 12.99
N PRO A 247 11.40 8.69 12.35
CA PRO A 247 11.45 8.78 10.91
C PRO A 247 11.38 7.41 10.21
N PHE A 248 11.88 6.33 10.83
CA PHE A 248 11.78 4.98 10.27
C PHE A 248 10.31 4.54 10.21
N ARG A 249 9.60 4.64 11.35
CA ARG A 249 8.19 4.20 11.46
C ARG A 249 7.31 4.96 10.47
N ARG A 250 7.43 6.29 10.39
CA ARG A 250 6.66 7.10 9.44
C ARG A 250 6.91 6.72 8.00
N ARG A 251 8.16 6.39 7.64
CA ARG A 251 8.52 6.07 6.26
C ARG A 251 8.10 4.69 5.85
N ILE A 252 8.21 3.68 6.72
CA ILE A 252 7.68 2.37 6.39
C ILE A 252 6.14 2.40 6.29
N THR A 253 5.45 3.17 7.15
CA THR A 253 4.02 3.45 7.04
C THR A 253 3.69 4.10 5.70
N ALA A 254 4.43 5.15 5.31
CA ALA A 254 4.25 5.83 4.05
C ALA A 254 4.42 4.90 2.83
N LEU A 255 5.41 4.01 2.84
CA LEU A 255 5.62 3.05 1.74
C LEU A 255 4.49 2.03 1.64
N ILE A 256 3.98 1.53 2.78
CA ILE A 256 2.85 0.60 2.81
C ILE A 256 1.58 1.31 2.30
N GLU A 257 1.29 2.50 2.84
CA GLU A 257 0.12 3.30 2.44
C GLU A 257 0.15 3.65 0.95
N LEU A 258 1.28 4.11 0.42
CA LEU A 258 1.44 4.38 -1.02
C LEU A 258 1.22 3.11 -1.84
N SER A 259 1.69 1.96 -1.37
CA SER A 259 1.54 0.72 -2.10
C SER A 259 0.08 0.25 -2.10
N GLU A 260 -0.66 0.39 -0.98
CA GLU A 260 -2.10 0.12 -0.87
C GLU A 260 -2.94 1.04 -1.75
N ARG A 261 -2.67 2.34 -1.73
CA ARG A 261 -3.33 3.33 -2.59
C ARG A 261 -3.05 3.13 -4.08
N ASN A 262 -2.01 2.36 -4.40
CA ASN A 262 -1.71 1.91 -5.76
C ASN A 262 -2.29 0.52 -6.08
N GLY A 263 -3.21 0.02 -5.26
CA GLY A 263 -3.93 -1.24 -5.46
C GLY A 263 -3.23 -2.49 -4.92
N ASN A 264 -2.12 -2.35 -4.17
CA ASN A 264 -1.43 -3.50 -3.60
C ASN A 264 -1.87 -3.75 -2.15
N HIS A 265 -2.57 -4.86 -1.91
CA HIS A 265 -2.96 -5.25 -0.56
C HIS A 265 -1.81 -5.91 0.22
N PHE A 266 -1.63 -5.64 1.52
CA PHE A 266 -0.65 -6.33 2.37
C PHE A 266 -1.36 -7.19 3.42
N PRO A 267 -1.48 -8.51 3.19
CA PRO A 267 -2.01 -9.40 4.19
C PRO A 267 -1.18 -9.36 5.47
N VAL A 268 -1.83 -9.61 6.62
CA VAL A 268 -1.18 -9.72 7.94
C VAL A 268 0.05 -10.65 7.89
N ARG A 269 -0.05 -11.73 7.12
CA ARG A 269 1.06 -12.65 6.84
C ARG A 269 2.29 -11.95 6.25
N GLN A 270 2.11 -11.09 5.25
CA GLN A 270 3.21 -10.36 4.62
C GLN A 270 3.82 -9.33 5.58
N LEU A 271 3.00 -8.69 6.41
CA LEU A 271 3.48 -7.74 7.42
C LEU A 271 4.29 -8.42 8.53
N LEU A 272 3.85 -9.59 9.02
CA LEU A 272 4.63 -10.42 9.95
C LEU A 272 5.96 -10.86 9.32
N ALA A 273 5.95 -11.24 8.05
CA ALA A 273 7.17 -11.59 7.31
C ALA A 273 8.12 -10.40 7.15
N LEU A 274 7.59 -9.20 6.91
CA LEU A 274 8.36 -7.95 6.85
C LEU A 274 9.06 -7.69 8.18
N VAL A 275 8.34 -7.73 9.29
CA VAL A 275 8.90 -7.49 10.63
C VAL A 275 9.95 -8.54 10.98
N ALA A 276 9.65 -9.82 10.79
CA ALA A 276 10.59 -10.91 11.05
C ALA A 276 11.87 -10.80 10.20
N ASN A 277 11.73 -10.51 8.89
CA ASN A 277 12.87 -10.34 8.00
C ASN A 277 13.69 -9.09 8.34
N SER A 278 13.03 -7.99 8.71
CA SER A 278 13.67 -6.73 9.11
C SER A 278 14.58 -6.93 10.32
N ILE A 279 14.10 -7.65 11.34
CA ILE A 279 14.87 -7.93 12.56
C ILE A 279 15.99 -8.95 12.30
N LEU A 280 15.67 -10.06 11.63
CA LEU A 280 16.55 -11.24 11.58
C LEU A 280 17.42 -11.30 10.33
N GLY A 281 17.24 -10.43 9.33
CA GLY A 281 17.90 -10.56 8.05
C GLY A 281 19.43 -10.46 8.12
N HIS A 282 20.12 -11.43 7.53
CA HIS A 282 21.56 -11.35 7.24
C HIS A 282 21.93 -12.32 6.10
N PRO A 283 22.70 -11.88 5.09
CA PRO A 283 23.00 -12.70 3.90
C PRO A 283 23.83 -13.96 4.20
N ASP A 284 24.68 -13.93 5.24
CA ASP A 284 25.51 -15.08 5.60
C ASP A 284 24.79 -16.04 6.60
N ALA A 285 23.56 -15.73 7.00
CA ALA A 285 22.77 -16.60 7.86
C ALA A 285 21.98 -17.65 7.06
N ARG A 286 21.66 -18.78 7.69
CA ARG A 286 20.85 -19.82 7.06
C ARG A 286 19.50 -19.26 6.58
N ASP A 287 19.16 -19.53 5.32
CA ASP A 287 17.95 -19.03 4.64
C ASP A 287 17.84 -17.50 4.54
N GLY A 288 18.91 -16.77 4.88
CA GLY A 288 18.97 -15.32 4.97
C GLY A 288 18.44 -14.73 6.29
N LEU A 289 18.15 -15.58 7.29
CA LEU A 289 17.61 -15.16 8.59
C LEU A 289 18.50 -15.69 9.72
N MET A 290 18.93 -14.81 10.61
CA MET A 290 19.80 -15.13 11.74
C MET A 290 19.07 -15.94 12.82
N SER A 291 19.84 -16.73 13.57
CA SER A 291 19.47 -17.26 14.88
C SER A 291 20.47 -16.75 15.92
N CYS A 292 20.09 -16.80 17.21
CA CYS A 292 21.01 -16.44 18.29
C CYS A 292 22.33 -17.23 18.26
N ALA A 293 22.34 -18.45 17.72
CA ALA A 293 23.53 -19.29 17.61
C ALA A 293 24.50 -18.81 16.50
N GLU A 294 24.00 -18.16 15.46
CA GLU A 294 24.81 -17.66 14.33
C GLU A 294 25.43 -16.28 14.63
N VAL A 295 24.82 -15.50 15.53
CA VAL A 295 25.24 -14.13 15.85
C VAL A 295 26.72 -14.02 16.27
N PRO A 296 27.27 -14.85 17.19
CA PRO A 296 28.66 -14.70 17.60
C PRO A 296 29.66 -14.78 16.45
N ALA A 297 29.43 -15.68 15.49
CA ALA A 297 30.28 -15.83 14.32
C ALA A 297 30.19 -14.62 13.37
N ILE A 298 28.99 -14.06 13.19
CA ILE A 298 28.77 -12.85 12.39
C ILE A 298 29.51 -11.66 13.01
N VAL A 299 29.36 -11.46 14.32
CA VAL A 299 30.04 -10.37 15.05
C VAL A 299 31.56 -10.51 14.96
N GLN A 300 32.11 -11.71 15.19
CA GLN A 300 33.54 -11.97 15.08
C GLN A 300 34.09 -11.75 13.67
N SER A 301 33.27 -11.99 12.64
CA SER A 301 33.67 -11.77 11.24
C SER A 301 33.70 -10.29 10.83
N GLY A 302 33.22 -9.38 11.69
CA GLY A 302 33.16 -7.94 11.40
C GLY A 302 32.14 -7.56 10.33
N ARG A 303 31.13 -8.42 10.06
CA ARG A 303 30.12 -8.23 8.99
C ARG A 303 28.73 -7.87 9.50
N SER A 304 28.62 -7.46 10.76
CA SER A 304 27.33 -7.11 11.39
C SER A 304 26.60 -5.99 10.64
N ASP A 305 27.31 -5.13 9.93
CA ASP A 305 26.77 -4.08 9.06
C ASP A 305 25.84 -4.64 7.96
N ARG A 306 26.09 -5.87 7.52
CA ARG A 306 25.25 -6.55 6.51
C ARG A 306 23.90 -7.00 7.05
N ALA A 307 23.66 -6.94 8.35
CA ALA A 307 22.34 -7.14 8.96
C ALA A 307 21.47 -5.88 8.97
N SER A 308 21.92 -4.76 8.38
CA SER A 308 21.18 -3.50 8.36
C SER A 308 19.69 -3.66 8.05
N ILE A 309 18.86 -3.26 9.01
CA ILE A 309 17.39 -3.27 8.90
C ILE A 309 16.89 -2.57 7.63
N TYR A 310 17.54 -1.47 7.23
CA TYR A 310 17.17 -0.66 6.06
C TYR A 310 17.32 -1.42 4.75
N ARG A 311 18.18 -2.44 4.72
CA ARG A 311 18.38 -3.34 3.57
C ARG A 311 17.44 -4.54 3.66
N ASN A 312 17.22 -5.05 4.87
CA ASN A 312 16.35 -6.18 5.14
C ASN A 312 14.89 -5.89 4.78
N ILE A 313 14.42 -4.65 4.92
CA ILE A 313 13.07 -4.24 4.48
C ILE A 313 12.85 -4.56 2.99
N PHE A 314 13.89 -4.44 2.17
CA PHE A 314 13.84 -4.71 0.73
C PHE A 314 14.24 -6.15 0.36
N GLY A 315 14.51 -7.00 1.35
CA GLY A 315 14.87 -8.40 1.16
C GLY A 315 16.31 -8.64 0.69
N GLU A 316 17.22 -7.66 0.85
CA GLU A 316 18.61 -7.78 0.41
C GLU A 316 19.45 -8.80 1.20
N ASN A 317 18.94 -9.28 2.34
CA ASN A 317 19.47 -10.42 3.06
C ASN A 317 19.23 -11.76 2.34
N LEU A 318 18.34 -11.79 1.36
CA LEU A 318 17.99 -13.01 0.62
C LEU A 318 18.78 -13.09 -0.70
N ARG A 319 18.76 -14.27 -1.31
CA ARG A 319 19.20 -14.42 -2.71
C ARG A 319 18.29 -13.59 -3.62
N PRO A 320 18.82 -12.89 -4.65
CA PRO A 320 18.02 -12.03 -5.53
C PRO A 320 16.78 -12.74 -6.11
N SER A 321 16.95 -13.96 -6.61
CA SER A 321 15.86 -14.76 -7.17
C SER A 321 14.75 -15.11 -6.16
N LYS A 322 15.07 -15.15 -4.87
CA LYS A 322 14.10 -15.39 -3.79
C LYS A 322 13.38 -14.09 -3.42
N ALA A 323 14.11 -12.98 -3.34
CA ALA A 323 13.54 -11.66 -3.09
C ALA A 323 12.53 -11.27 -4.18
N GLU A 324 12.88 -11.43 -5.46
CA GLU A 324 12.01 -11.11 -6.61
C GLU A 324 10.72 -11.96 -6.66
N LYS A 325 10.80 -13.22 -6.25
CA LYS A 325 9.64 -14.14 -6.16
C LYS A 325 8.75 -13.84 -4.96
N THR A 326 9.30 -13.24 -3.91
CA THR A 326 8.55 -12.89 -2.70
C THR A 326 7.75 -11.61 -2.96
N GLU A 327 6.43 -11.72 -2.99
CA GLU A 327 5.54 -10.62 -3.35
C GLU A 327 5.71 -9.37 -2.48
N LEU A 328 5.90 -9.56 -1.16
CA LEU A 328 6.19 -8.48 -0.20
C LEU A 328 7.35 -7.59 -0.68
N PHE A 329 8.50 -8.19 -1.01
CA PHE A 329 9.67 -7.41 -1.42
C PHE A 329 9.51 -6.86 -2.82
N ARG A 330 8.76 -7.51 -3.70
CA ARG A 330 8.44 -6.93 -5.02
C ARG A 330 7.67 -5.62 -4.88
N LYS A 331 6.67 -5.57 -4.00
CA LYS A 331 5.89 -4.36 -3.71
C LYS A 331 6.77 -3.23 -3.18
N LEU A 332 7.64 -3.53 -2.21
CA LEU A 332 8.54 -2.53 -1.62
C LEU A 332 9.68 -2.09 -2.55
N ASN A 333 10.23 -3.00 -3.37
CA ASN A 333 11.27 -2.66 -4.34
C ASN A 333 10.76 -1.81 -5.52
N MET A 334 9.44 -1.74 -5.76
CA MET A 334 8.85 -0.85 -6.76
C MET A 334 9.18 0.62 -6.51
N PHE A 335 9.44 1.01 -5.26
CA PHE A 335 9.84 2.38 -4.93
C PHE A 335 11.28 2.71 -5.33
N GLY A 336 12.11 1.72 -5.68
CA GLY A 336 13.48 1.95 -6.18
C GLY A 336 14.47 2.51 -5.14
N ILE A 337 14.14 2.45 -3.85
CA ILE A 337 14.94 3.08 -2.80
C ILE A 337 16.36 2.50 -2.76
N GLY A 338 17.34 3.38 -2.92
CA GLY A 338 18.76 3.08 -3.01
C GLY A 338 19.29 2.88 -4.43
N ALA A 339 18.42 2.51 -5.37
CA ALA A 339 18.75 2.47 -6.79
C ALA A 339 18.63 3.87 -7.41
N GLU A 340 17.56 4.59 -7.05
CA GLU A 340 17.38 6.00 -7.43
C GLU A 340 18.45 6.88 -6.76
N THR A 341 18.92 7.86 -7.52
CA THR A 341 20.04 8.73 -7.14
C THR A 341 19.56 10.17 -6.98
N SER A 342 20.04 10.86 -5.95
CA SER A 342 19.84 12.30 -5.77
C SER A 342 21.22 12.95 -5.62
N ASN A 343 21.51 13.96 -6.44
CA ASN A 343 22.78 14.69 -6.36
C ASN A 343 23.01 15.29 -4.97
N ARG A 344 21.95 15.74 -4.28
CA ARG A 344 22.06 16.33 -2.94
C ARG A 344 22.51 15.29 -1.92
N VAL A 345 21.87 14.13 -1.92
CA VAL A 345 22.19 13.01 -1.01
C VAL A 345 23.53 12.37 -1.37
N ASP A 346 23.81 12.20 -2.65
CA ASP A 346 25.06 11.61 -3.12
C ASP A 346 26.25 12.50 -2.83
N ASN A 347 26.14 13.82 -3.01
CA ASN A 347 27.22 14.74 -2.65
C ASN A 347 27.52 14.69 -1.15
N LEU A 348 26.49 14.66 -0.30
CA LEU A 348 26.65 14.46 1.14
C LEU A 348 27.38 13.13 1.44
N LEU A 349 26.93 12.02 0.85
CA LEU A 349 27.49 10.71 1.12
C LEU A 349 28.92 10.54 0.60
N VAL A 350 29.22 11.10 -0.57
CA VAL A 350 30.52 10.97 -1.23
C VAL A 350 31.53 11.97 -0.67
N TYR A 351 31.17 13.25 -0.56
CA TYR A 351 32.10 14.34 -0.23
C TYR A 351 31.93 14.90 1.18
N GLY A 352 30.93 14.46 1.95
CA GLY A 352 30.61 15.08 3.24
C GLY A 352 31.70 15.01 4.31
N ALA A 353 32.70 14.14 4.15
CA ALA A 353 33.88 14.09 5.02
C ALA A 353 34.87 15.24 4.75
N ASP A 354 34.92 15.75 3.52
CA ASP A 354 35.96 16.67 3.03
C ASP A 354 35.40 18.04 2.61
N ASP A 355 34.11 18.14 2.32
CA ASP A 355 33.44 19.37 1.92
C ASP A 355 32.83 20.09 3.14
N PRO A 356 33.32 21.30 3.50
CA PRO A 356 32.79 22.08 4.62
C PRO A 356 31.29 22.38 4.51
N ALA A 357 30.71 22.41 3.31
CA ALA A 357 29.29 22.66 3.11
C ALA A 357 28.40 21.50 3.61
N TYR A 358 28.95 20.28 3.69
CA TYR A 358 28.21 19.08 4.10
C TYR A 358 28.70 18.51 5.43
N ALA A 359 29.77 19.06 6.02
CA ALA A 359 30.44 18.48 7.20
C ALA A 359 29.50 18.28 8.40
N ASP A 360 28.66 19.28 8.71
CA ASP A 360 27.72 19.22 9.84
C ASP A 360 26.66 18.14 9.62
N ASP A 361 26.06 18.12 8.43
CA ASP A 361 25.06 17.11 8.06
C ASP A 361 25.68 15.71 7.97
N TYR A 362 26.93 15.59 7.49
CA TYR A 362 27.64 14.32 7.41
C TYR A 362 27.95 13.77 8.81
N ALA A 363 28.39 14.63 9.73
CA ALA A 363 28.60 14.26 11.12
C ALA A 363 27.30 13.77 11.76
N ARG A 364 26.20 14.50 11.54
CA ARG A 364 24.89 14.21 12.12
C ARG A 364 24.22 12.98 11.52
N LEU A 365 24.27 12.79 10.21
CA LEU A 365 23.52 11.74 9.50
C LEU A 365 24.33 10.47 9.29
N VAL A 366 25.66 10.57 9.17
CA VAL A 366 26.54 9.43 8.85
C VAL A 366 27.40 9.04 10.05
N LEU A 367 28.21 9.97 10.59
CA LEU A 367 29.16 9.65 11.67
C LEU A 367 28.48 9.32 13.01
N ALA A 368 27.30 9.89 13.27
CA ALA A 368 26.52 9.61 14.47
C ALA A 368 26.04 8.14 14.57
N ASP A 369 26.08 7.38 13.47
CA ASP A 369 25.68 5.96 13.43
C ASP A 369 26.87 5.07 13.06
N PRO A 370 27.66 4.60 14.05
CA PRO A 370 28.81 3.74 13.78
C PRO A 370 28.43 2.30 13.38
N ILE A 371 27.16 1.90 13.55
CA ILE A 371 26.72 0.51 13.34
C ILE A 371 26.30 0.26 11.89
N TYR A 372 25.50 1.16 11.30
CA TYR A 372 25.04 1.05 9.91
C TYR A 372 25.38 2.28 9.04
N GLY A 373 25.83 3.39 9.63
CA GLY A 373 26.27 4.59 8.91
C GLY A 373 27.75 4.56 8.60
N ALA A 374 28.55 5.18 9.47
CA ALA A 374 30.00 5.27 9.37
C ALA A 374 30.70 3.97 9.77
N THR A 375 30.31 2.85 9.14
CA THR A 375 30.98 1.57 9.39
C THR A 375 32.42 1.62 8.87
N PRO A 376 33.36 0.87 9.46
CA PRO A 376 34.73 0.81 8.96
C PRO A 376 34.80 0.41 7.48
N SER A 377 33.91 -0.48 7.03
CA SER A 377 33.81 -0.86 5.61
C SER A 377 33.37 0.30 4.72
N TYR A 378 32.40 1.12 5.16
CA TYR A 378 31.92 2.26 4.39
C TYR A 378 32.98 3.34 4.27
N VAL A 379 33.53 3.79 5.41
CA VAL A 379 34.54 4.86 5.46
C VAL A 379 35.80 4.45 4.71
N GLY A 380 36.22 3.18 4.84
CA GLY A 380 37.33 2.64 4.06
C GLY A 380 37.07 2.65 2.55
N ALA A 381 35.88 2.22 2.12
CA ALA A 381 35.49 2.21 0.71
C ALA A 381 35.36 3.63 0.12
N GLN A 382 34.85 4.59 0.91
CA GLN A 382 34.75 6.00 0.52
C GLN A 382 36.13 6.62 0.28
N ARG A 383 37.07 6.44 1.22
CA ARG A 383 38.44 6.93 1.07
C ARG A 383 39.12 6.34 -0.17
N VAL A 384 38.99 5.03 -0.36
CA VAL A 384 39.53 4.34 -1.54
C VAL A 384 38.89 4.85 -2.84
N TYR A 385 37.63 5.26 -2.82
CA TYR A 385 36.96 5.83 -3.98
C TYR A 385 37.46 7.23 -4.33
N LEU A 386 37.72 8.08 -3.34
CA LEU A 386 38.18 9.47 -3.53
C LEU A 386 39.69 9.57 -3.80
N GLU A 387 40.49 8.79 -3.08
CA GLU A 387 41.97 8.86 -3.09
C GLU A 387 42.62 7.73 -3.90
N GLY A 388 41.84 6.78 -4.41
CA GLY A 388 42.35 5.60 -5.10
C GLY A 388 42.97 5.91 -6.46
N ALA A 389 44.04 5.18 -6.80
CA ALA A 389 44.67 5.25 -8.11
C ALA A 389 43.74 4.77 -9.25
N GLU A 390 44.03 5.17 -10.49
CA GLU A 390 43.35 4.64 -11.68
C GLU A 390 43.43 3.10 -11.73
N GLY A 391 42.29 2.44 -11.89
CA GLY A 391 42.16 0.97 -11.87
C GLY A 391 41.65 0.36 -10.55
N THR A 392 41.43 1.17 -9.51
CA THR A 392 40.83 0.73 -8.25
C THR A 392 39.38 0.24 -8.45
N ASP A 393 38.98 -0.87 -7.82
CA ASP A 393 37.61 -1.41 -7.94
C ASP A 393 36.60 -0.52 -7.20
N ARG A 394 35.89 0.30 -7.96
CA ARG A 394 34.87 1.23 -7.45
C ARG A 394 33.54 0.56 -7.10
N ARG A 395 33.33 -0.71 -7.47
CA ARG A 395 32.03 -1.39 -7.27
C ARG A 395 31.67 -1.58 -5.80
N ALA A 396 32.67 -1.77 -4.95
CA ALA A 396 32.47 -1.90 -3.50
C ALA A 396 31.81 -0.65 -2.90
N PHE A 397 32.31 0.54 -3.26
CA PHE A 397 31.75 1.80 -2.78
C PHE A 397 30.36 2.07 -3.38
N LEU A 398 30.14 1.79 -4.67
CA LEU A 398 28.82 1.96 -5.30
C LEU A 398 27.74 1.08 -4.62
N GLY A 399 28.09 -0.15 -4.24
CA GLY A 399 27.20 -1.01 -3.44
C GLY A 399 26.93 -0.44 -2.04
N ALA A 400 27.96 0.12 -1.40
CA ALA A 400 27.83 0.75 -0.09
C ALA A 400 26.99 2.05 -0.15
N LEU A 401 27.10 2.82 -1.23
CA LEU A 401 26.33 4.04 -1.47
C LEU A 401 24.83 3.74 -1.57
N ARG A 402 24.46 2.67 -2.29
CA ARG A 402 23.07 2.17 -2.32
C ARG A 402 22.53 1.87 -0.92
N ALA A 403 23.32 1.17 -0.09
CA ALA A 403 22.92 0.86 1.28
C ALA A 403 22.78 2.13 2.14
N GLN A 404 23.66 3.12 1.95
CA GLN A 404 23.57 4.40 2.64
C GLN A 404 22.36 5.22 2.20
N ARG A 405 21.99 5.23 0.93
CA ARG A 405 20.75 5.88 0.46
C ARG A 405 19.52 5.25 1.09
N GLN A 406 19.45 3.92 1.17
CA GLN A 406 18.37 3.22 1.88
C GLN A 406 18.33 3.62 3.35
N ARG A 407 19.48 3.64 4.03
CA ARG A 407 19.56 4.09 5.42
C ARG A 407 19.09 5.53 5.59
N LEU A 408 19.61 6.46 4.79
CA LEU A 408 19.24 7.87 4.88
C LEU A 408 17.77 8.09 4.58
N PHE A 409 17.19 7.35 3.62
CA PHE A 409 15.75 7.36 3.41
C PHE A 409 15.04 7.15 4.74
N PHE A 410 15.34 6.08 5.49
CA PHE A 410 14.66 5.80 6.76
C PHE A 410 15.11 6.62 7.97
N THR A 411 16.31 7.21 7.99
CA THR A 411 16.89 7.84 9.18
C THR A 411 16.96 9.36 9.16
N MET A 412 16.87 9.99 8.00
CA MET A 412 16.97 11.45 7.89
C MET A 412 15.89 12.13 8.76
N PRO A 413 16.17 13.19 9.52
CA PRO A 413 15.12 13.94 10.21
C PRO A 413 14.24 14.71 9.21
N ASP A 414 12.97 14.95 9.55
CA ASP A 414 12.04 15.65 8.65
C ASP A 414 12.48 17.06 8.26
N GLU A 415 13.12 17.78 9.19
CA GLU A 415 13.67 19.11 8.93
C GLU A 415 14.72 19.12 7.81
N LEU A 416 15.41 18.00 7.57
CA LEU A 416 16.36 17.83 6.48
C LEU A 416 15.73 17.14 5.26
N ALA A 417 14.59 16.46 5.42
CA ALA A 417 13.95 15.72 4.34
C ALA A 417 13.51 16.62 3.16
N SER A 418 13.08 17.86 3.43
CA SER A 418 12.78 18.85 2.40
C SER A 418 14.05 19.41 1.77
N THR A 419 15.08 19.72 2.56
CA THR A 419 16.37 20.23 2.08
C THR A 419 17.04 19.27 1.09
N TYR A 420 16.97 17.97 1.36
CA TYR A 420 17.58 16.94 0.52
C TYR A 420 16.64 16.36 -0.56
N ASP A 421 15.41 16.88 -0.68
CA ASP A 421 14.37 16.31 -1.55
C ASP A 421 14.28 14.79 -1.39
N LEU A 422 14.04 14.30 -0.16
CA LEU A 422 14.19 12.89 0.20
C LEU A 422 13.49 11.90 -0.75
N TRP A 423 12.32 12.29 -1.27
CA TRP A 423 11.54 11.48 -2.20
C TRP A 423 12.18 11.30 -3.58
N ASP A 424 13.21 12.08 -3.91
CA ASP A 424 14.09 11.85 -5.09
C ASP A 424 14.90 10.56 -4.98
N LEU A 425 15.05 10.00 -3.78
CA LEU A 425 15.58 8.65 -3.58
C LEU A 425 14.57 7.55 -3.93
N THR A 426 13.42 7.90 -4.51
CA THR A 426 12.37 6.96 -4.90
C THR A 426 11.91 7.22 -6.34
N VAL A 427 11.29 6.20 -6.94
CA VAL A 427 10.63 6.33 -8.25
C VAL A 427 9.46 7.33 -8.18
N PHE A 428 8.85 7.49 -7.00
CA PHE A 428 7.70 8.36 -6.75
C PHE A 428 8.14 9.69 -6.11
N ARG A 429 8.68 10.61 -6.90
CA ARG A 429 9.19 11.90 -6.41
C ARG A 429 8.11 12.76 -5.76
N TYR A 430 6.86 12.63 -6.20
CA TYR A 430 5.72 13.36 -5.65
C TYR A 430 4.99 12.59 -4.54
N ALA A 431 5.53 11.46 -4.06
CA ALA A 431 4.92 10.67 -2.99
C ALA A 431 4.65 11.49 -1.72
N GLY A 432 5.59 12.36 -1.31
CA GLY A 432 5.38 13.24 -0.16
C GLY A 432 4.20 14.18 -0.34
N LEU A 433 4.07 14.79 -1.53
CA LEU A 433 2.94 15.66 -1.85
C LEU A 433 1.63 14.87 -1.94
N TYR A 434 1.67 13.66 -2.50
CA TYR A 434 0.53 12.78 -2.60
C TYR A 434 -0.04 12.41 -1.22
N LEU A 435 0.82 12.06 -0.27
CA LEU A 435 0.41 11.74 1.10
C LEU A 435 -0.16 12.97 1.83
N ASP A 436 0.43 14.16 1.65
CA ASP A 436 -0.13 15.41 2.20
C ASP A 436 -1.53 15.72 1.64
N VAL A 437 -1.75 15.49 0.33
CA VAL A 437 -3.08 15.59 -0.28
C VAL A 437 -4.03 14.57 0.31
N ALA A 438 -3.61 13.30 0.42
CA ALA A 438 -4.44 12.22 0.96
C ALA A 438 -4.92 12.52 2.39
N ALA A 439 -3.99 12.95 3.26
CA ALA A 439 -4.31 13.34 4.62
C ALA A 439 -5.29 14.52 4.68
N LYS A 440 -5.03 15.60 3.93
CA LYS A 440 -5.91 16.78 3.90
C LYS A 440 -7.30 16.45 3.36
N VAL A 441 -7.41 15.60 2.34
CA VAL A 441 -8.70 15.16 1.80
C VAL A 441 -9.47 14.32 2.84
N ALA A 442 -8.80 13.40 3.52
CA ALA A 442 -9.40 12.59 4.59
C ALA A 442 -9.93 13.47 5.73
N ASP A 443 -9.17 14.49 6.13
CA ASP A 443 -9.52 15.45 7.17
C ASP A 443 -10.49 16.56 6.70
N ARG A 444 -10.95 16.51 5.43
CA ARG A 444 -11.83 17.53 4.81
C ARG A 444 -11.24 18.95 4.86
N GLN A 445 -9.92 19.05 4.80
CA GLN A 445 -9.16 20.30 4.75
C GLN A 445 -8.88 20.72 3.30
N ALA A 446 -8.48 21.98 3.13
CA ALA A 446 -8.08 22.48 1.82
C ALA A 446 -6.78 21.81 1.35
N VAL A 447 -6.82 21.22 0.16
CA VAL A 447 -5.65 20.60 -0.46
C VAL A 447 -4.56 21.63 -0.81
N PRO A 448 -3.27 21.25 -0.86
CA PRO A 448 -2.19 22.15 -1.25
C PRO A 448 -2.43 22.71 -2.66
N ARG A 449 -2.37 24.03 -2.83
CA ARG A 449 -2.50 24.68 -4.15
C ARG A 449 -1.52 24.12 -5.17
N GLN A 450 -0.29 23.84 -4.74
CA GLN A 450 0.74 23.23 -5.58
C GLN A 450 0.31 21.90 -6.19
N ALA A 451 -0.47 21.07 -5.48
CA ALA A 451 -0.95 19.80 -6.00
C ALA A 451 -1.98 20.00 -7.12
N VAL A 452 -2.92 20.93 -6.94
CA VAL A 452 -3.91 21.28 -7.97
C VAL A 452 -3.22 21.86 -9.20
N SER A 453 -2.33 22.83 -9.01
CA SER A 453 -1.55 23.45 -10.09
C SER A 453 -0.73 22.43 -10.87
N MET A 454 -0.07 21.49 -10.17
CA MET A 454 0.71 20.42 -10.79
C MET A 454 -0.18 19.47 -11.60
N VAL A 455 -1.30 19.00 -11.04
CA VAL A 455 -2.26 18.12 -11.72
C VAL A 455 -2.82 18.80 -12.98
N VAL A 456 -3.29 20.05 -12.87
CA VAL A 456 -3.84 20.82 -14.00
C VAL A 456 -2.78 21.02 -15.08
N ARG A 457 -1.55 21.40 -14.72
CA ARG A 457 -0.46 21.57 -15.68
C ARG A 457 -0.12 20.26 -16.39
N GLY A 458 -0.08 19.14 -15.67
CA GLY A 458 0.12 17.80 -16.22
C GLY A 458 -0.98 17.44 -17.23
N LEU A 459 -2.24 17.62 -16.86
CA LEU A 459 -3.40 17.41 -17.75
C LEU A 459 -3.33 18.28 -19.00
N ASN A 460 -3.04 19.58 -18.85
CA ASN A 460 -2.92 20.52 -19.97
C ASN A 460 -1.86 20.08 -20.98
N ARG A 461 -0.70 19.62 -20.50
CA ARG A 461 0.37 19.15 -21.38
C ARG A 461 0.00 17.87 -22.12
N ILE A 462 -0.73 16.97 -21.48
CA ILE A 462 -1.24 15.73 -22.11
C ILE A 462 -2.32 16.05 -23.13
N PHE A 463 -3.30 16.88 -22.76
CA PHE A 463 -4.46 17.16 -23.59
C PHE A 463 -4.07 17.90 -24.87
N THR A 464 -3.13 18.84 -24.76
CA THR A 464 -2.66 19.66 -25.89
C THR A 464 -1.52 19.00 -26.68
N GLY A 465 -0.67 18.20 -26.01
CA GLY A 465 0.61 17.75 -26.55
C GLY A 465 1.66 18.88 -26.61
N MET A 466 1.47 19.96 -25.85
CA MET A 466 2.31 21.15 -25.81
C MET A 466 2.87 21.38 -24.39
N LEU A 467 3.97 22.13 -24.24
CA LEU A 467 4.51 22.52 -22.92
C LEU A 467 3.74 23.69 -22.30
N ALA A 468 2.42 23.54 -22.21
CA ALA A 468 1.53 24.56 -21.63
C ALA A 468 1.86 24.83 -20.15
N GLN A 469 1.78 26.10 -19.77
CA GLN A 469 2.06 26.58 -18.42
C GLN A 469 0.81 26.98 -17.63
N ASN A 470 -0.40 26.86 -18.20
CA ASN A 470 -1.65 27.18 -17.52
C ASN A 470 -1.83 26.30 -16.27
N GLN A 471 -2.15 26.96 -15.15
CA GLN A 471 -2.44 26.33 -13.86
C GLN A 471 -3.81 26.73 -13.32
N ASP A 472 -4.36 27.85 -13.80
CA ASP A 472 -5.67 28.40 -13.40
C ASP A 472 -6.79 28.01 -14.37
N GLU A 473 -6.44 27.37 -15.49
CA GLU A 473 -7.37 26.97 -16.54
C GLU A 473 -7.01 25.56 -17.02
N LEU A 474 -8.02 24.69 -17.14
CA LEU A 474 -7.90 23.39 -17.80
C LEU A 474 -8.22 23.56 -19.29
N VAL A 475 -7.26 23.17 -20.14
CA VAL A 475 -7.29 23.37 -21.59
C VAL A 475 -7.78 22.09 -22.25
N ILE A 476 -9.03 22.09 -22.69
CA ILE A 476 -9.61 20.95 -23.41
C ILE A 476 -9.37 21.15 -24.91
N ALA A 477 -8.63 20.22 -25.51
CA ALA A 477 -8.21 20.30 -26.90
C ALA A 477 -8.72 19.10 -27.70
N THR A 478 -8.96 19.26 -29.00
CA THR A 478 -9.39 18.19 -29.91
C THR A 478 -8.59 18.21 -31.23
N SER A 479 -8.72 17.14 -32.00
CA SER A 479 -8.10 16.97 -33.32
C SER A 479 -9.12 17.07 -34.47
N GLY A 480 -10.41 17.24 -34.15
CA GLY A 480 -11.50 17.33 -35.12
C GLY A 480 -12.08 16.00 -35.58
N SER A 481 -11.48 14.85 -35.26
CA SER A 481 -12.07 13.54 -35.59
C SER A 481 -11.87 12.44 -34.56
N TYR A 482 -10.78 12.40 -33.79
CA TYR A 482 -10.58 11.43 -32.69
C TYR A 482 -9.60 11.96 -31.63
N SER A 483 -9.94 11.83 -30.34
CA SER A 483 -9.22 12.42 -29.19
C SER A 483 -7.79 11.92 -28.93
N GLN A 484 -7.29 10.98 -29.75
CA GLN A 484 -5.98 10.30 -29.58
C GLN A 484 -4.81 10.92 -30.37
N SER A 485 -4.94 12.10 -30.97
CA SER A 485 -3.82 12.71 -31.70
C SER A 485 -2.72 13.22 -30.76
N LYS A 486 -1.45 12.99 -31.13
CA LYS A 486 -0.26 13.43 -30.35
C LYS A 486 -0.16 14.95 -30.18
N ARG A 487 -0.83 15.73 -31.03
CA ARG A 487 -1.06 17.17 -30.88
C ARG A 487 -2.51 17.45 -31.18
N SER A 488 -3.19 18.16 -30.29
CA SER A 488 -4.56 18.61 -30.46
C SER A 488 -4.55 20.13 -30.69
N PRO A 489 -4.52 20.60 -31.94
CA PRO A 489 -4.35 22.02 -32.23
C PRO A 489 -5.64 22.81 -32.07
N LEU A 490 -6.81 22.14 -32.03
CA LEU A 490 -8.10 22.79 -31.88
C LEU A 490 -8.45 22.90 -30.40
N LEU A 491 -8.79 24.09 -29.95
CA LEU A 491 -9.30 24.36 -28.62
C LEU A 491 -10.81 24.09 -28.62
N ASP A 492 -11.25 23.20 -27.74
CA ASP A 492 -12.65 23.02 -27.45
C ASP A 492 -13.09 24.05 -26.40
N GLU A 493 -12.47 23.99 -25.22
CA GLU A 493 -12.87 24.83 -24.07
C GLU A 493 -11.69 25.16 -23.15
N LEU A 494 -11.81 26.29 -22.43
CA LEU A 494 -10.95 26.65 -21.30
C LEU A 494 -11.85 26.64 -20.07
N ILE A 495 -11.62 25.70 -19.15
CA ILE A 495 -12.42 25.54 -17.94
C ILE A 495 -11.69 26.22 -16.79
N SER A 496 -12.37 27.09 -16.05
CA SER A 496 -11.78 27.76 -14.90
C SER A 496 -11.47 26.76 -13.78
N VAL A 497 -10.24 26.77 -13.26
CA VAL A 497 -9.83 25.99 -12.09
C VAL A 497 -10.44 26.58 -10.81
N PRO A 498 -10.27 27.87 -10.49
CA PRO A 498 -11.02 28.47 -9.39
C PRO A 498 -12.51 28.50 -9.73
N ARG A 499 -13.35 28.40 -8.70
CA ARG A 499 -14.81 28.38 -8.90
C ARG A 499 -15.29 29.68 -9.57
N GLN A 500 -15.69 29.58 -10.83
CA GLN A 500 -16.16 30.72 -11.63
C GLN A 500 -17.24 30.26 -12.59
N GLY A 501 -18.38 30.95 -12.64
CA GLY A 501 -19.45 30.62 -13.60
C GLY A 501 -20.12 29.25 -13.38
N GLY A 502 -19.70 28.43 -12.41
CA GLY A 502 -20.13 27.02 -12.27
C GLY A 502 -19.04 26.02 -12.65
N GLU A 503 -18.02 26.50 -13.33
CA GLU A 503 -16.80 25.76 -13.60
C GLU A 503 -15.91 25.73 -12.37
N GLU A 504 -15.28 24.59 -12.14
CA GLU A 504 -14.32 24.38 -11.07
C GLU A 504 -13.52 23.12 -11.36
N VAL A 505 -12.21 23.17 -11.11
CA VAL A 505 -11.36 21.97 -11.05
C VAL A 505 -10.86 21.84 -9.62
N SER A 506 -11.19 20.73 -8.97
CA SER A 506 -10.86 20.48 -7.57
C SER A 506 -10.38 19.05 -7.36
N ILE A 507 -9.67 18.82 -6.26
CA ILE A 507 -9.34 17.47 -5.79
C ILE A 507 -10.30 17.15 -4.63
N ILE A 508 -11.04 16.06 -4.75
CA ILE A 508 -12.07 15.63 -3.79
C ILE A 508 -11.89 14.16 -3.42
N THR A 509 -12.49 13.73 -2.31
CA THR A 509 -12.53 12.30 -1.96
C THR A 509 -13.35 11.50 -2.97
N ASP A 510 -12.96 10.24 -3.20
CA ASP A 510 -13.73 9.29 -4.01
C ASP A 510 -14.73 8.46 -3.17
N GLY A 511 -14.78 8.67 -1.85
CA GLY A 511 -15.64 7.92 -0.93
C GLY A 511 -15.15 6.52 -0.56
N ALA A 512 -14.07 6.03 -1.19
CA ALA A 512 -13.48 4.72 -0.98
C ALA A 512 -12.08 4.79 -0.32
N GLY A 513 -11.77 5.92 0.32
CA GLY A 513 -10.48 6.18 0.99
C GLY A 513 -9.41 6.79 0.08
N GLY A 514 -9.68 6.96 -1.22
CA GLY A 514 -8.84 7.67 -2.17
C GLY A 514 -9.33 9.08 -2.47
N PHE A 515 -8.76 9.67 -3.52
CA PHE A 515 -9.15 10.97 -4.03
C PHE A 515 -9.06 11.04 -5.55
N CYS A 516 -9.86 11.93 -6.13
CA CYS A 516 -9.95 12.14 -7.56
C CYS A 516 -9.82 13.62 -7.91
N VAL A 517 -9.37 13.91 -9.13
CA VAL A 517 -9.62 15.22 -9.74
C VAL A 517 -11.06 15.24 -10.26
N SER A 518 -11.79 16.27 -9.90
CA SER A 518 -13.18 16.52 -10.29
C SER A 518 -13.26 17.80 -11.09
N VAL A 519 -13.82 17.70 -12.29
CA VAL A 519 -14.09 18.83 -13.18
C VAL A 519 -15.60 19.06 -13.22
N LYS A 520 -16.03 20.24 -12.75
CA LYS A 520 -17.40 20.71 -12.88
C LYS A 520 -17.47 21.69 -14.05
N LEU A 521 -18.53 21.56 -14.84
CA LEU A 521 -18.77 22.41 -16.02
C LEU A 521 -19.93 23.41 -15.79
N VAL A 522 -20.84 23.11 -14.85
CA VAL A 522 -22.05 23.91 -14.60
C VAL A 522 -22.33 24.08 -13.10
N ARG A 523 -23.11 25.10 -12.72
CA ARG A 523 -23.49 25.34 -11.31
C ARG A 523 -24.49 24.31 -10.76
N GLY A 524 -25.32 23.72 -11.64
CA GLY A 524 -26.41 22.81 -11.28
C GLY A 524 -26.01 21.33 -11.31
N SER A 525 -27.01 20.45 -11.30
CA SER A 525 -26.86 19.00 -11.40
C SER A 525 -27.19 18.45 -12.81
N GLU A 526 -27.33 19.34 -13.79
CA GLU A 526 -27.65 18.99 -15.18
C GLU A 526 -26.55 18.16 -15.83
N ILE A 527 -25.29 18.48 -15.52
CA ILE A 527 -24.12 17.73 -15.93
C ILE A 527 -23.38 17.28 -14.67
N PRO A 528 -23.26 15.96 -14.41
CA PRO A 528 -22.51 15.48 -13.26
C PRO A 528 -21.02 15.80 -13.41
N PRO A 529 -20.29 16.02 -12.29
CA PRO A 529 -18.86 16.24 -12.35
C PRO A 529 -18.13 15.07 -13.02
N VAL A 530 -17.19 15.36 -13.91
CA VAL A 530 -16.34 14.33 -14.53
C VAL A 530 -15.13 14.11 -13.63
N THR A 531 -14.97 12.87 -13.16
CA THR A 531 -13.92 12.51 -12.20
C THR A 531 -12.88 11.55 -12.77
N LEU A 532 -11.66 11.65 -12.25
CA LEU A 532 -10.55 10.72 -12.48
C LEU A 532 -9.85 10.42 -11.16
N SER A 533 -9.86 9.16 -10.73
CA SER A 533 -9.14 8.70 -9.53
C SER A 533 -7.64 8.89 -9.68
N LEU A 534 -7.02 9.49 -8.67
CA LEU A 534 -5.60 9.78 -8.61
C LEU A 534 -4.90 8.73 -7.72
N SER A 535 -4.49 7.62 -8.32
CA SER A 535 -3.55 6.69 -7.67
C SER A 535 -2.15 7.32 -7.56
N PRO A 536 -1.26 6.81 -6.69
CA PRO A 536 0.12 7.26 -6.61
C PRO A 536 0.82 7.25 -7.97
N THR A 537 0.63 6.21 -8.79
CA THR A 537 1.22 6.14 -10.13
C THR A 537 0.66 7.22 -11.08
N ARG A 538 -0.65 7.48 -11.08
CA ARG A 538 -1.23 8.54 -11.93
C ARG A 538 -0.81 9.94 -11.47
N PHE A 539 -0.72 10.16 -10.16
CA PHE A 539 -0.27 11.42 -9.59
C PHE A 539 1.21 11.69 -9.90
N GLU A 540 2.07 10.67 -9.75
CA GLU A 540 3.49 10.74 -10.14
C GLU A 540 3.62 11.03 -11.63
N PHE A 541 2.87 10.33 -12.48
CA PHE A 541 2.87 10.55 -13.93
C PHE A 541 2.51 11.99 -14.29
N LEU A 542 1.43 12.53 -13.71
CA LEU A 542 1.01 13.90 -13.93
C LEU A 542 2.08 14.91 -13.47
N GLY A 543 2.70 14.68 -12.31
CA GLY A 543 3.79 15.52 -11.81
C GLY A 543 4.99 15.54 -12.76
N ARG A 544 5.46 14.37 -13.20
CA ARG A 544 6.58 14.27 -14.15
C ARG A 544 6.30 14.98 -15.47
N VAL A 545 5.09 14.82 -16.00
CA VAL A 545 4.67 15.51 -17.23
C VAL A 545 4.56 17.03 -17.00
N ALA A 546 4.09 17.46 -15.82
CA ALA A 546 4.07 18.87 -15.42
C ALA A 546 5.48 19.50 -15.32
N GLU A 547 6.51 18.70 -15.06
CA GLU A 547 7.92 19.14 -15.12
C GLU A 547 8.54 19.05 -16.52
N GLY A 548 7.94 18.29 -17.44
CA GLY A 548 8.35 18.24 -18.85
C GLY A 548 8.80 16.88 -19.33
N ALA A 549 8.60 15.82 -18.54
CA ALA A 549 8.77 14.45 -19.02
C ALA A 549 7.81 14.17 -20.18
N LEU A 550 8.27 13.41 -21.17
CA LEU A 550 7.43 12.96 -22.27
C LEU A 550 6.45 11.89 -21.78
N PRO A 551 5.12 12.06 -21.97
CA PRO A 551 4.11 11.11 -21.49
C PRO A 551 4.36 9.66 -21.94
N SER A 552 4.79 9.46 -23.19
CA SER A 552 5.05 8.13 -23.77
C SER A 552 6.26 7.41 -23.18
N SER A 553 7.13 8.11 -22.44
CA SER A 553 8.39 7.55 -21.93
C SER A 553 8.24 6.96 -20.52
N PHE A 554 7.11 7.17 -19.84
CA PHE A 554 6.94 6.75 -18.45
C PHE A 554 5.91 5.63 -18.29
N SER A 555 4.67 5.84 -18.77
CA SER A 555 3.61 4.82 -18.71
C SER A 555 2.59 5.04 -19.82
N LEU A 556 2.50 4.09 -20.75
CA LEU A 556 1.49 4.11 -21.81
C LEU A 556 0.09 3.91 -21.24
N GLU A 557 -0.07 3.07 -20.23
CA GLU A 557 -1.35 2.81 -19.57
C GLU A 557 -1.91 4.09 -18.93
N CYS A 558 -1.10 4.82 -18.15
CA CYS A 558 -1.52 6.10 -17.58
C CYS A 558 -1.84 7.14 -18.66
N HIS A 559 -1.10 7.12 -19.77
CA HIS A 559 -1.37 8.03 -20.88
C HIS A 559 -2.75 7.76 -21.50
N GLU A 560 -3.07 6.50 -21.78
CA GLU A 560 -4.38 6.09 -22.34
C GLU A 560 -5.53 6.39 -21.38
N ASP A 561 -5.37 6.14 -20.07
CA ASP A 561 -6.36 6.50 -19.05
C ASP A 561 -6.69 8.01 -19.07
N LEU A 562 -5.67 8.85 -19.22
CA LEU A 562 -5.81 10.29 -19.24
C LEU A 562 -6.42 10.79 -20.55
N LEU A 563 -6.17 10.11 -21.68
CA LEU A 563 -6.86 10.37 -22.94
C LEU A 563 -8.34 9.92 -22.90
N ALA A 564 -8.66 8.83 -22.20
CA ALA A 564 -10.03 8.42 -21.94
C ALA A 564 -10.77 9.45 -21.06
N PHE A 565 -10.09 9.98 -20.03
CA PHE A 565 -10.61 11.09 -19.22
C PHE A 565 -10.87 12.34 -20.06
N LYS A 566 -9.94 12.73 -20.94
CA LYS A 566 -10.12 13.81 -21.91
C LYS A 566 -11.35 13.60 -22.81
N ALA A 567 -11.54 12.38 -23.32
CA ALA A 567 -12.67 12.05 -24.17
C ALA A 567 -14.01 12.19 -23.44
N ARG A 568 -14.07 11.78 -22.16
CA ARG A 568 -15.25 12.02 -21.31
C ARG A 568 -15.53 13.51 -21.12
N LEU A 569 -14.51 14.32 -20.88
CA LEU A 569 -14.65 15.77 -20.75
C LEU A 569 -15.19 16.41 -22.03
N LEU A 570 -14.63 16.04 -23.20
CA LEU A 570 -15.10 16.52 -24.51
C LEU A 570 -16.57 16.20 -24.77
N ARG A 571 -17.02 15.00 -24.35
CA ARG A 571 -18.42 14.60 -24.46
C ARG A 571 -19.33 15.48 -23.60
N GLU A 572 -18.93 15.78 -22.37
CA GLU A 572 -19.74 16.60 -21.47
C GLU A 572 -19.71 18.09 -21.83
N THR A 573 -18.62 18.61 -22.42
CA THR A 573 -18.60 19.97 -22.98
C THR A 573 -19.51 20.10 -24.20
N GLU A 574 -19.59 19.07 -25.05
CA GLU A 574 -20.56 19.01 -26.16
C GLU A 574 -22.02 18.97 -25.64
N ASN A 575 -22.30 18.17 -24.61
CA ASN A 575 -23.62 18.14 -23.97
C ASN A 575 -24.01 19.50 -23.40
N ARG A 576 -23.06 20.21 -22.76
CA ARG A 576 -23.27 21.58 -22.26
C ARG A 576 -23.69 22.54 -23.36
N ARG A 577 -22.99 22.56 -24.50
CA ARG A 577 -23.33 23.45 -25.63
C ARG A 577 -24.73 23.20 -26.18
N ARG A 578 -25.14 21.93 -26.24
CA ARG A 578 -26.51 21.55 -26.64
C ARG A 578 -27.56 22.07 -25.66
N LEU A 579 -27.27 22.06 -24.36
CA LEU A 579 -28.17 22.59 -23.33
C LEU A 579 -28.23 24.12 -23.37
N ASP A 580 -27.09 24.77 -23.60
CA ASP A 580 -26.97 26.23 -23.68
C ASP A 580 -27.55 26.80 -25.00
N GLY A 581 -27.81 25.96 -26.01
CA GLY A 581 -28.37 26.35 -27.31
C GLY A 581 -27.35 26.95 -28.28
N ASP A 582 -26.05 26.75 -28.02
CA ASP A 582 -24.93 27.33 -28.78
C ASP A 582 -24.70 26.67 -30.17
N ASP A 583 -25.48 25.65 -30.53
CA ASP A 583 -25.42 24.95 -31.83
C ASP A 583 -26.17 25.67 -32.97
N GLU A 584 -26.60 26.93 -32.79
CA GLU A 584 -27.07 27.78 -33.90
C GLU A 584 -25.89 28.12 -34.83
N ILE A 585 -25.61 27.21 -35.77
CA ILE A 585 -24.71 27.44 -36.90
C ILE A 585 -25.26 28.62 -37.70
N ASN A 586 -24.63 29.79 -37.59
CA ASN A 586 -24.86 30.87 -38.53
C ASN A 586 -24.58 30.35 -39.95
N GLU A 587 -25.61 30.39 -40.82
CA GLU A 587 -25.52 29.91 -42.19
C GLU A 587 -24.30 30.50 -42.92
N GLY A 588 -23.29 29.66 -43.18
CA GLY A 588 -22.12 29.98 -44.02
C GLY A 588 -20.78 30.28 -43.31
N GLU A 589 -20.70 30.31 -41.97
CA GLU A 589 -19.43 30.57 -41.25
C GLU A 589 -19.14 29.53 -40.15
N LEU A 590 -17.99 28.84 -40.24
CA LEU A 590 -17.46 27.93 -39.21
C LEU A 590 -16.37 28.63 -38.39
N MET A 591 -16.59 28.79 -37.08
CA MET A 591 -15.58 29.32 -36.16
C MET A 591 -14.71 28.19 -35.60
N LEU A 592 -13.45 28.14 -36.01
CA LEU A 592 -12.44 27.25 -35.43
C LEU A 592 -11.60 28.00 -34.40
N ARG A 593 -11.44 27.42 -33.21
CA ARG A 593 -10.52 27.94 -32.18
C ARG A 593 -9.26 27.09 -32.20
N PHE A 594 -8.11 27.69 -32.46
CA PHE A 594 -6.80 27.05 -32.38
C PHE A 594 -6.11 27.39 -31.05
N ILE A 595 -5.24 26.50 -30.60
CA ILE A 595 -4.36 26.73 -29.44
C ILE A 595 -3.05 27.32 -29.94
N ASP A 596 -2.72 28.51 -29.45
CA ASP A 596 -1.39 29.10 -29.55
C ASP A 596 -0.76 29.22 -28.15
N LEU A 597 0.57 29.11 -28.07
CA LEU A 597 1.30 29.40 -26.84
C LEU A 597 1.74 30.86 -26.85
N ALA A 598 1.34 31.62 -25.84
CA ALA A 598 1.84 32.96 -25.58
C ALA A 598 3.33 32.93 -25.18
N GLY A 599 3.98 34.10 -25.15
CA GLY A 599 5.42 34.21 -24.83
C GLY A 599 5.79 33.75 -23.41
N ASP A 600 4.80 33.66 -22.51
CA ASP A 600 4.91 33.10 -21.15
C ASP A 600 4.63 31.58 -21.11
N GLY A 601 4.34 30.96 -22.24
CA GLY A 601 4.01 29.54 -22.38
C GLY A 601 2.56 29.19 -22.03
N ARG A 602 1.67 30.15 -21.79
CA ARG A 602 0.24 29.88 -21.58
C ARG A 602 -0.45 29.60 -22.92
N ALA A 603 -1.25 28.54 -22.95
CA ALA A 603 -2.16 28.24 -24.05
C ALA A 603 -3.30 29.27 -24.07
N VAL A 604 -3.49 29.89 -25.23
CA VAL A 604 -4.53 30.89 -25.50
C VAL A 604 -5.31 30.52 -26.76
N ALA A 605 -6.56 30.99 -26.84
CA ALA A 605 -7.44 30.74 -27.97
C ALA A 605 -7.17 31.73 -29.12
N ARG A 606 -6.84 31.23 -30.32
CA ARG A 606 -6.88 32.01 -31.56
C ARG A 606 -8.08 31.60 -32.40
N ARG A 607 -8.99 32.54 -32.64
CA ARG A 607 -10.20 32.31 -33.45
C ARG A 607 -9.89 32.49 -34.94
N VAL A 608 -10.34 31.55 -35.75
CA VAL A 608 -10.25 31.58 -37.22
C VAL A 608 -11.65 31.30 -37.76
N VAL A 609 -12.16 32.21 -38.59
CA VAL A 609 -13.45 32.05 -39.26
C VAL A 609 -13.19 31.47 -40.64
N VAL A 610 -13.79 30.32 -40.92
CA VAL A 610 -13.78 29.68 -42.24
C VAL A 610 -15.16 29.87 -42.86
N ARG A 611 -15.22 30.53 -44.01
CA ARG A 611 -16.47 30.61 -44.79
C ARG A 611 -16.63 29.29 -45.57
N ILE A 612 -17.79 28.65 -45.43
CA ILE A 612 -18.12 27.37 -46.09
C ILE A 612 -18.87 27.64 -47.39
#